data_AF-A0A2H5W696-F1
#
_entry.id   AF-A0A2H5W696-F1
#
_cell.length_a   1.000
_cell.length_b   1.000
_cell.length_c   1.000
_cell.angle_alpha   90.00
_cell.angle_beta   90.00
_cell.angle_gamma   90.00
#
_symmetry.space_group_name_H-M   'P 1'
#
loop_
_entity.id
_entity.type
_entity.pdbx_description
1 polymer ?
#
loop_
_entity_poly.entity_id
_entity_poly.type
_entity_poly.pdbx_seq_one_letter_code
_entity_poly.pdbx_strand_id
1 'polypeptide(L)'
;MAEFPDRRTVEFRIEVQSVTYVQAVRILWLAGLVGGLACIGAPFLSLRLQSFQGDEATYYMIAQSLALDGDLRYTRADLYRVYRDFPDGPQGLFLRTGRDGDLFYAKSFIYPLWVAPFFRLLGVNSFVFVNVVLLWVVWILGFRWGHALGWPPGRALLWALAFIGLSVVPAYAVWLTPEVFNFATVFIALFFLWYPDLRSADGPSRWWDLVGAVVAGMGTFSKPVIGVLFIVATGTLLVRRQWGRWIRWVVGGGLVALALFSLYWWNVGDWNYMGGLRKTFYGYFPLETPSLTFERVGIYHSADITYEQEHYIDVRTVVQDVFYYFMGRYAGVAWYFTPALVGLGMALRRPQARSIWLLIGFGLMVAAFIVSQPHNYLGGGGTIANRYFLCVYPWTFFMVTAPPRGRTLGLTAAVAAVFSLPIVTAPFLTARSPWRYATGPVHAWLPLEYTQLENLPSNTYPHGFNVPFPDPGRPDYFAFFLNDAFYPREGPGFWVRGGHTLRMVLKRHQPLAGVRIHLQNGPVPDHRVRVRFGSAWFRLRLHSREHRTIELATPRGYRVRNVWMWPVEISAASGFVPAFEEPGNRDRRYLGVFVVIEPWTPASAGSGGGSP
;
A
#
# COMPACT_ATOMS: atom_id res chain seq x y z
N MET A 1 -44.44 44.58 -39.59
CA MET A 1 -43.07 44.38 -39.08
C MET A 1 -43.05 43.01 -38.44
N ALA A 2 -42.29 42.08 -39.02
CA ALA A 2 -42.46 40.64 -38.86
C ALA A 2 -42.22 40.13 -37.42
N GLU A 3 -43.13 39.28 -36.93
CA GLU A 3 -42.99 38.50 -35.71
C GLU A 3 -41.90 37.43 -35.88
N PHE A 4 -40.92 37.44 -34.97
CA PHE A 4 -39.92 36.38 -34.86
C PHE A 4 -40.56 35.15 -34.19
N PRO A 5 -40.48 33.94 -34.78
CA PRO A 5 -40.93 32.74 -34.12
C PRO A 5 -39.97 32.34 -33.01
N ASP A 6 -40.57 32.08 -31.85
CA ASP A 6 -39.98 31.69 -30.58
C ASP A 6 -39.07 30.46 -30.71
N ARG A 7 -37.80 30.59 -30.28
CA ARG A 7 -36.83 29.50 -30.20
C ARG A 7 -37.25 28.57 -29.06
N ARG A 8 -38.12 27.60 -29.34
CA ARG A 8 -38.32 26.44 -28.46
C ARG A 8 -36.99 25.69 -28.32
N THR A 9 -36.31 25.95 -27.21
CA THR A 9 -35.19 25.15 -26.74
C THR A 9 -35.79 23.81 -26.32
N VAL A 10 -35.66 22.80 -27.19
CA VAL A 10 -35.97 21.42 -26.83
C VAL A 10 -34.91 20.98 -25.83
N GLU A 11 -35.17 21.19 -24.54
CA GLU A 11 -34.42 20.53 -23.48
C GLU A 11 -34.64 19.03 -23.62
N PHE A 12 -33.68 18.33 -24.23
CA PHE A 12 -33.56 16.88 -24.11
C PHE A 12 -33.22 16.55 -22.65
N ARG A 13 -34.25 16.52 -21.80
CA ARG A 13 -34.18 15.89 -20.49
C ARG A 13 -34.15 14.39 -20.75
N ILE A 14 -32.97 13.81 -20.76
CA ILE A 14 -32.83 12.36 -20.59
C ILE A 14 -33.39 12.06 -19.21
N GLU A 15 -34.67 11.66 -19.14
CA GLU A 15 -35.25 11.06 -17.94
C GLU A 15 -34.56 9.71 -17.72
N VAL A 16 -33.41 9.75 -17.07
CA VAL A 16 -32.81 8.53 -16.50
C VAL A 16 -33.82 8.03 -15.47
N GLN A 17 -34.53 6.94 -15.78
CA GLN A 17 -35.45 6.31 -14.84
C GLN A 17 -34.76 6.14 -13.48
N SER A 18 -35.35 6.75 -12.46
CA SER A 18 -34.78 6.73 -11.11
C SER A 18 -34.84 5.30 -10.57
N VAL A 19 -33.69 4.75 -10.19
CA VAL A 19 -33.60 3.40 -9.60
C VAL A 19 -34.42 3.33 -8.31
N THR A 20 -35.39 2.42 -8.26
CA THR A 20 -36.20 2.14 -7.06
C THR A 20 -35.40 1.36 -6.00
N TYR A 21 -35.87 1.36 -4.75
CA TYR A 21 -35.22 0.58 -3.69
C TYR A 21 -35.18 -0.93 -4.00
N VAL A 22 -36.27 -1.49 -4.54
CA VAL A 22 -36.34 -2.91 -4.92
C VAL A 22 -35.34 -3.24 -6.02
N GLN A 23 -35.22 -2.38 -7.04
CA GLN A 23 -34.21 -2.55 -8.09
C GLN A 23 -32.79 -2.45 -7.52
N ALA A 24 -32.52 -1.50 -6.63
CA ALA A 24 -31.20 -1.38 -5.99
C ALA A 24 -30.84 -2.63 -5.18
N VAL A 25 -31.79 -3.19 -4.43
CA VAL A 25 -31.60 -4.45 -3.69
C VAL A 25 -31.32 -5.61 -4.65
N ARG A 26 -32.06 -5.73 -5.75
CA ARG A 26 -31.80 -6.77 -6.77
C ARG A 26 -30.40 -6.65 -7.37
N ILE A 27 -29.96 -5.42 -7.69
CA ILE A 27 -28.62 -5.16 -8.21
C ILE A 27 -27.56 -5.62 -7.20
N LEU A 28 -27.72 -5.29 -5.91
CA LEU A 28 -26.79 -5.71 -4.86
C LEU A 28 -26.66 -7.23 -4.75
N TRP A 29 -27.79 -7.95 -4.76
CA TRP A 29 -27.78 -9.41 -4.67
C TRP A 29 -27.23 -10.07 -5.93
N LEU A 30 -27.59 -9.58 -7.11
CA LEU A 30 -27.06 -10.09 -8.37
C LEU A 30 -25.54 -9.89 -8.43
N ALA A 31 -25.04 -8.72 -8.03
CA ALA A 31 -23.61 -8.45 -8.00
C ALA A 31 -22.88 -9.33 -6.97
N GLY A 32 -23.49 -9.59 -5.82
CA GLY A 32 -22.96 -10.54 -4.83
C GLY A 32 -22.86 -11.95 -5.37
N LEU A 33 -23.90 -12.43 -6.06
CA LEU A 33 -23.92 -13.74 -6.71
C LEU A 33 -22.84 -13.84 -7.80
N VAL A 34 -22.75 -12.84 -8.68
CA VAL A 34 -21.73 -12.78 -9.74
C VAL A 34 -20.33 -12.76 -9.15
N GLY A 35 -20.09 -11.95 -8.11
CA GLY A 35 -18.80 -11.89 -7.41
C GLY A 35 -18.42 -13.23 -6.77
N GLY A 36 -19.37 -13.90 -6.10
CA GLY A 36 -19.16 -15.22 -5.51
C GLY A 36 -18.84 -16.29 -6.56
N LEU A 37 -19.61 -16.35 -7.65
CA LEU A 37 -19.36 -17.27 -8.76
C LEU A 37 -18.02 -16.99 -9.45
N ALA A 38 -17.66 -15.71 -9.62
CA ALA A 38 -16.37 -15.33 -10.19
C ALA A 38 -15.20 -15.86 -9.34
N CYS A 39 -15.33 -15.90 -8.00
CA CYS A 39 -14.29 -16.46 -7.12
C CYS A 39 -14.14 -17.98 -7.23
N ILE A 40 -15.17 -18.70 -7.71
CA ILE A 40 -15.13 -20.14 -7.93
C ILE A 40 -14.40 -20.44 -9.25
N GLY A 41 -14.70 -19.70 -10.32
CA GLY A 41 -14.20 -20.00 -11.67
C GLY A 41 -12.90 -19.30 -12.09
N ALA A 42 -12.72 -18.02 -11.73
CA ALA A 42 -11.66 -17.18 -12.29
C ALA A 42 -10.27 -17.26 -11.59
N PRO A 43 -10.14 -17.47 -10.27
CA PRO A 43 -8.85 -17.44 -9.59
C PRO A 43 -8.08 -18.77 -9.64
N PHE A 44 -8.71 -19.88 -10.06
CA PHE A 44 -8.11 -21.22 -10.06
C PHE A 44 -6.81 -21.32 -10.89
N LEU A 45 -6.72 -20.57 -11.99
CA LEU A 45 -5.53 -20.54 -12.84
C LEU A 45 -4.52 -19.46 -12.43
N SER A 46 -4.98 -18.30 -11.98
CA SER A 46 -4.11 -17.14 -11.73
C SER A 46 -3.45 -17.15 -10.36
N LEU A 47 -4.14 -17.61 -9.30
CA LEU A 47 -3.60 -17.59 -7.92
C LEU A 47 -2.56 -18.70 -7.66
N ARG A 48 -2.72 -19.88 -8.26
CA ARG A 48 -1.70 -20.95 -8.18
C ARG A 48 -0.39 -20.60 -8.90
N LEU A 49 -0.42 -19.60 -9.79
CA LEU A 49 0.76 -19.08 -10.49
C LEU A 49 1.36 -17.84 -9.82
N GLN A 50 0.79 -17.38 -8.70
CA GLN A 50 1.35 -16.28 -7.92
C GLN A 50 2.43 -16.79 -6.96
N SER A 51 3.49 -16.00 -6.80
CA SER A 51 4.40 -16.11 -5.66
C SER A 51 3.90 -15.21 -4.53
N PHE A 52 4.20 -15.58 -3.28
CA PHE A 52 3.86 -14.75 -2.13
C PHE A 52 4.60 -13.41 -2.17
N GLN A 53 3.93 -12.36 -1.69
CA GLN A 53 4.50 -11.03 -1.49
C GLN A 53 4.35 -10.59 -0.04
N GLY A 54 5.33 -9.83 0.46
CA GLY A 54 5.28 -9.29 1.81
C GLY A 54 5.14 -10.37 2.88
N ASP A 55 4.02 -10.37 3.61
CA ASP A 55 3.70 -11.31 4.68
C ASP A 55 2.58 -12.32 4.35
N GLU A 56 2.18 -12.43 3.07
CA GLU A 56 1.08 -13.29 2.60
C GLU A 56 1.23 -14.77 2.99
N ALA A 57 2.44 -15.32 2.85
CA ALA A 57 2.70 -16.73 3.18
C ALA A 57 2.30 -17.06 4.62
N THR A 58 2.50 -16.11 5.54
CA THR A 58 2.15 -16.31 6.95
C THR A 58 0.65 -16.46 7.13
N TYR A 59 -0.16 -15.57 6.53
CA TYR A 59 -1.62 -15.67 6.64
C TYR A 59 -2.19 -16.88 5.91
N TYR A 60 -1.63 -17.22 4.73
CA TYR A 60 -1.97 -18.44 4.00
C TYR A 60 -1.75 -19.68 4.87
N MET A 61 -0.57 -19.81 5.47
CA MET A 61 -0.23 -20.98 6.28
C MET A 61 -1.02 -21.05 7.59
N ILE A 62 -1.34 -19.91 8.22
CA ILE A 62 -2.27 -19.91 9.37
C ILE A 62 -3.64 -20.44 8.94
N ALA A 63 -4.19 -19.98 7.81
CA ALA A 63 -5.50 -20.43 7.35
C ALA A 63 -5.50 -21.93 7.00
N GLN A 64 -4.40 -22.41 6.42
CA GLN A 64 -4.19 -23.81 6.11
C GLN A 64 -4.12 -24.67 7.38
N SER A 65 -3.29 -24.29 8.37
CA SER A 65 -3.15 -24.99 9.65
C SER A 65 -4.46 -24.99 10.44
N LEU A 66 -5.15 -23.85 10.55
CA LEU A 66 -6.49 -23.78 11.17
C LEU A 66 -7.52 -24.66 10.45
N ALA A 67 -7.49 -24.68 9.12
CA ALA A 67 -8.46 -25.45 8.34
C ALA A 67 -8.19 -26.96 8.42
N LEU A 68 -6.94 -27.40 8.48
CA LEU A 68 -6.58 -28.82 8.37
C LEU A 68 -6.30 -29.47 9.72
N ASP A 69 -5.65 -28.75 10.64
CA ASP A 69 -5.21 -29.27 11.95
C ASP A 69 -5.91 -28.61 13.13
N GLY A 70 -6.46 -27.40 12.96
CA GLY A 70 -7.18 -26.70 14.01
C GLY A 70 -6.29 -26.04 15.07
N ASP A 71 -5.02 -25.78 14.73
CA ASP A 71 -4.06 -25.12 15.62
C ASP A 71 -3.36 -23.91 14.95
N LEU A 72 -2.34 -23.36 15.62
CA LEU A 72 -1.51 -22.25 15.13
C LEU A 72 -0.02 -22.64 15.05
N ARG A 73 0.28 -23.94 15.17
CA ARG A 73 1.65 -24.45 15.22
C ARG A 73 2.20 -24.52 13.81
N TYR A 74 3.45 -24.14 13.64
CA TYR A 74 4.18 -24.33 12.39
C TYR A 74 4.88 -25.69 12.42
N THR A 75 4.49 -26.55 11.49
CA THR A 75 5.02 -27.91 11.40
C THR A 75 5.60 -28.20 10.02
N ARG A 76 6.37 -29.29 9.92
CA ARG A 76 6.86 -29.79 8.63
C ARG A 76 5.71 -30.21 7.69
N ALA A 77 4.54 -30.60 8.23
CA ALA A 77 3.37 -30.92 7.43
C ALA A 77 2.84 -29.68 6.69
N ASP A 78 2.86 -28.51 7.34
CA ASP A 78 2.47 -27.24 6.70
C ASP A 78 3.41 -26.87 5.56
N LEU A 79 4.72 -27.10 5.75
CA LEU A 79 5.70 -26.93 4.66
C LEU A 79 5.34 -27.80 3.45
N TYR A 80 5.11 -29.09 3.63
CA TYR A 80 4.74 -29.97 2.51
C TYR A 80 3.48 -29.50 1.78
N ARG A 81 2.48 -29.03 2.53
CA ARG A 81 1.22 -28.55 1.94
C ARG A 81 1.41 -27.25 1.17
N VAL A 82 2.20 -26.30 1.68
CA VAL A 82 2.45 -25.05 0.95
C VAL A 82 3.27 -25.29 -0.32
N TYR A 83 4.26 -26.20 -0.30
CA TYR A 83 5.02 -26.56 -1.52
C TYR A 83 4.16 -27.21 -2.61
N ARG A 84 3.05 -27.87 -2.25
CA ARG A 84 2.09 -28.41 -3.22
C ARG A 84 1.41 -27.31 -4.04
N ASP A 85 1.16 -26.16 -3.41
CA ASP A 85 0.44 -25.05 -4.02
C ASP A 85 1.42 -23.98 -4.58
N PHE A 86 2.59 -23.83 -3.97
CA PHE A 86 3.60 -22.81 -4.26
C PHE A 86 5.01 -23.43 -4.33
N PRO A 87 5.54 -23.70 -5.54
CA PRO A 87 6.84 -24.36 -5.71
C PRO A 87 8.02 -23.58 -5.11
N ASP A 88 7.93 -22.25 -5.06
CA ASP A 88 8.97 -21.39 -4.47
C ASP A 88 8.96 -21.40 -2.93
N GLY A 89 8.03 -22.13 -2.30
CA GLY A 89 7.87 -22.17 -0.85
C GLY A 89 7.25 -20.89 -0.25
N PRO A 90 7.13 -20.82 1.09
CA PRO A 90 6.41 -19.75 1.78
C PRO A 90 7.25 -18.46 1.92
N GLN A 91 7.54 -17.79 0.81
CA GLN A 91 8.31 -16.53 0.80
C GLN A 91 7.65 -15.46 1.69
N GLY A 92 8.42 -14.87 2.61
CA GLY A 92 7.90 -13.87 3.55
C GLY A 92 7.15 -14.47 4.75
N LEU A 93 7.51 -15.70 5.13
CA LEU A 93 6.99 -16.37 6.31
C LEU A 93 7.52 -15.72 7.59
N PHE A 94 6.63 -15.39 8.52
CA PHE A 94 6.98 -14.90 9.84
C PHE A 94 6.68 -15.96 10.90
N LEU A 95 7.72 -16.41 11.59
CA LEU A 95 7.62 -17.35 12.71
C LEU A 95 8.18 -16.73 13.98
N ARG A 96 7.75 -17.30 15.10
CA ARG A 96 8.32 -17.06 16.42
C ARG A 96 8.39 -18.35 17.22
N THR A 97 9.23 -18.36 18.24
CA THR A 97 9.27 -19.45 19.21
C THR A 97 8.21 -19.25 20.29
N GLY A 98 7.57 -20.36 20.69
CA GLY A 98 6.76 -20.47 21.91
C GLY A 98 7.60 -20.85 23.13
N ARG A 99 6.95 -21.17 24.25
CA ARG A 99 7.62 -21.48 25.53
C ARG A 99 8.48 -22.75 25.47
N ASP A 100 8.03 -23.76 24.74
CA ASP A 100 8.66 -25.09 24.71
C ASP A 100 9.58 -25.29 23.49
N GLY A 101 9.98 -24.20 22.83
CA GLY A 101 10.80 -24.24 21.60
C GLY A 101 9.99 -24.52 20.31
N ASP A 102 8.69 -24.80 20.44
CA ASP A 102 7.77 -24.94 19.31
C ASP A 102 7.69 -23.65 18.47
N LEU A 103 7.44 -23.81 17.17
CA LEU A 103 7.33 -22.70 16.24
C LEU A 103 5.86 -22.34 16.00
N PHE A 104 5.56 -21.05 16.01
CA PHE A 104 4.23 -20.50 15.77
C PHE A 104 4.28 -19.37 14.76
N TYR A 105 3.17 -19.16 14.04
CA TYR A 105 3.04 -18.04 13.13
C TYR A 105 2.98 -16.70 13.88
N ALA A 106 3.75 -15.70 13.42
CA ALA A 106 3.93 -14.43 14.13
C ALA A 106 3.06 -13.28 13.56
N LYS A 107 1.76 -13.57 13.35
CA LYS A 107 0.73 -12.63 12.87
C LYS A 107 -0.64 -12.95 13.51
N SER A 108 -1.56 -11.99 13.46
CA SER A 108 -2.92 -12.19 13.96
C SER A 108 -3.64 -13.28 13.16
N PHE A 109 -4.29 -14.21 13.87
CA PHE A 109 -5.01 -15.32 13.25
C PHE A 109 -6.45 -14.97 12.85
N ILE A 110 -7.01 -13.81 13.22
CA ILE A 110 -8.45 -13.56 13.06
C ILE A 110 -8.89 -13.50 11.60
N TYR A 111 -8.10 -12.92 10.71
CA TYR A 111 -8.40 -12.96 9.28
C TYR A 111 -8.31 -14.39 8.71
N PRO A 112 -7.20 -15.13 8.91
CA PRO A 112 -7.13 -16.55 8.57
C PRO A 112 -8.27 -17.41 9.14
N LEU A 113 -8.74 -17.12 10.35
CA LEU A 113 -9.85 -17.84 10.98
C LEU A 113 -11.17 -17.67 10.20
N TRP A 114 -11.42 -16.50 9.61
CA TRP A 114 -12.57 -16.28 8.71
C TRP A 114 -12.41 -16.98 7.36
N VAL A 115 -11.16 -17.21 6.94
CA VAL A 115 -10.83 -17.89 5.68
C VAL A 115 -10.89 -19.41 5.83
N ALA A 116 -10.49 -19.96 6.98
CA ALA A 116 -10.34 -21.39 7.24
C ALA A 116 -11.58 -22.25 6.88
N PRO A 117 -12.84 -21.84 7.19
CA PRO A 117 -14.03 -22.62 6.84
C PRO A 117 -14.18 -22.87 5.33
N PHE A 118 -13.68 -21.95 4.50
CA PHE A 118 -13.77 -22.04 3.03
C PHE A 118 -12.52 -22.66 2.41
N PHE A 119 -11.41 -22.71 3.15
CA PHE A 119 -10.10 -23.15 2.65
C PHE A 119 -10.11 -24.61 2.16
N ARG A 120 -10.84 -25.51 2.84
CA ARG A 120 -10.94 -26.91 2.40
C ARG A 120 -11.64 -27.07 1.05
N LEU A 121 -12.59 -26.20 0.73
CA LEU A 121 -13.39 -26.27 -0.50
C LEU A 121 -12.75 -25.48 -1.66
N LEU A 122 -12.21 -24.31 -1.36
CA LEU A 122 -11.73 -23.36 -2.37
C LEU A 122 -10.20 -23.25 -2.44
N GLY A 123 -9.46 -23.89 -1.53
CA GLY A 123 -8.01 -23.75 -1.41
C GLY A 123 -7.61 -22.29 -1.25
N VAL A 124 -6.58 -21.86 -1.96
CA VAL A 124 -6.12 -20.45 -2.00
C VAL A 124 -7.21 -19.44 -2.37
N ASN A 125 -8.23 -19.84 -3.16
CA ASN A 125 -9.29 -18.93 -3.61
C ASN A 125 -10.20 -18.49 -2.45
N SER A 126 -10.15 -19.16 -1.30
CA SER A 126 -10.92 -18.77 -0.11
C SER A 126 -10.58 -17.35 0.36
N PHE A 127 -9.33 -16.90 0.20
CA PHE A 127 -8.90 -15.54 0.54
C PHE A 127 -9.64 -14.50 -0.30
N VAL A 128 -9.63 -14.68 -1.62
CA VAL A 128 -10.33 -13.79 -2.55
C VAL A 128 -11.83 -13.83 -2.34
N PHE A 129 -12.39 -15.03 -2.13
CA PHE A 129 -13.81 -15.19 -1.82
C PHE A 129 -14.22 -14.40 -0.58
N VAL A 130 -13.51 -14.58 0.55
CA VAL A 130 -13.81 -13.85 1.79
C VAL A 130 -13.66 -12.35 1.60
N ASN A 131 -12.60 -11.89 0.91
CA ASN A 131 -12.40 -10.47 0.62
C ASN A 131 -13.56 -9.89 -0.22
N VAL A 132 -14.00 -10.59 -1.26
CA VAL A 132 -15.12 -10.16 -2.11
C VAL A 132 -16.43 -10.13 -1.33
N VAL A 133 -16.70 -11.13 -0.49
CA VAL A 133 -17.88 -11.13 0.40
C VAL A 133 -17.85 -9.95 1.37
N LEU A 134 -16.69 -9.65 1.96
CA LEU A 134 -16.55 -8.49 2.86
C LEU A 134 -16.79 -7.16 2.14
N LEU A 135 -16.25 -6.97 0.93
CA LEU A 135 -16.51 -5.77 0.13
C LEU A 135 -17.97 -5.66 -0.29
N TRP A 136 -18.62 -6.78 -0.61
CA TRP A 136 -20.04 -6.82 -0.91
C TRP A 136 -20.90 -6.43 0.29
N VAL A 137 -20.58 -6.92 1.50
CA VAL A 137 -21.22 -6.50 2.75
C VAL A 137 -21.03 -5.00 2.96
N VAL A 138 -19.82 -4.46 2.78
CA VAL A 138 -19.57 -3.01 2.87
C VAL A 138 -20.45 -2.23 1.87
N TRP A 139 -20.60 -2.72 0.64
CA TRP A 139 -21.45 -2.06 -0.35
C TRP A 139 -22.93 -2.04 0.07
N ILE A 140 -23.46 -3.16 0.59
CA ILE A 140 -24.82 -3.23 1.14
C ILE A 140 -24.98 -2.22 2.29
N LEU A 141 -24.05 -2.22 3.26
CA LEU A 141 -24.12 -1.33 4.41
C LEU A 141 -24.01 0.14 3.99
N GLY A 142 -23.15 0.46 3.03
CA GLY A 142 -23.03 1.80 2.46
C GLY A 142 -24.31 2.26 1.76
N PHE A 143 -24.95 1.39 0.97
CA PHE A 143 -26.26 1.66 0.37
C PHE A 143 -27.33 1.92 1.44
N ARG A 144 -27.41 1.05 2.45
CA ARG A 144 -28.37 1.19 3.56
C ARG A 144 -28.16 2.47 4.35
N TRP A 145 -26.91 2.86 4.57
CA TRP A 145 -26.52 4.10 5.23
C TRP A 145 -27.02 5.32 4.45
N GLY A 146 -26.67 5.42 3.16
CA GLY A 146 -27.12 6.53 2.31
C GLY A 146 -28.64 6.61 2.22
N HIS A 147 -29.32 5.46 2.10
CA HIS A 147 -30.78 5.41 2.10
C HIS A 147 -31.40 5.87 3.43
N ALA A 148 -30.81 5.50 4.57
CA ALA A 148 -31.27 5.97 5.89
C ALA A 148 -31.06 7.48 6.10
N LEU A 149 -30.13 8.09 5.38
CA LEU A 149 -29.98 9.55 5.31
C LEU A 149 -30.97 10.23 4.35
N GLY A 150 -31.92 9.47 3.76
CA GLY A 150 -32.92 9.98 2.83
C GLY A 150 -32.43 10.19 1.41
N TRP A 151 -31.29 9.60 1.02
CA TRP A 151 -30.78 9.76 -0.34
C TRP A 151 -31.58 8.91 -1.34
N PRO A 152 -31.71 9.37 -2.61
CA PRO A 152 -32.30 8.55 -3.66
C PRO A 152 -31.56 7.20 -3.78
N PRO A 153 -32.26 6.06 -3.93
CA PRO A 153 -31.64 4.73 -3.91
C PRO A 153 -30.49 4.58 -4.92
N GLY A 154 -30.66 5.08 -6.14
CA GLY A 154 -29.60 5.07 -7.15
C GLY A 154 -28.34 5.84 -6.73
N ARG A 155 -28.48 6.97 -6.03
CA ARG A 155 -27.32 7.75 -5.54
C ARG A 155 -26.64 7.09 -4.34
N ALA A 156 -27.41 6.49 -3.43
CA ALA A 156 -26.86 5.72 -2.32
C ALA A 156 -26.05 4.51 -2.83
N LEU A 157 -26.60 3.79 -3.81
CA LEU A 157 -25.97 2.65 -4.45
C LEU A 157 -24.68 3.06 -5.17
N LEU A 158 -24.77 4.11 -6.00
CA LEU A 158 -23.66 4.61 -6.79
C LEU A 158 -22.53 5.17 -5.92
N TRP A 159 -22.85 5.91 -4.86
CA TRP A 159 -21.81 6.43 -3.96
C TRP A 159 -21.07 5.32 -3.22
N ALA A 160 -21.79 4.33 -2.68
CA ALA A 160 -21.15 3.21 -1.99
C ALA A 160 -20.28 2.39 -2.94
N LEU A 161 -20.72 2.18 -4.20
CA LEU A 161 -19.91 1.55 -5.23
C LEU A 161 -18.68 2.40 -5.59
N ALA A 162 -18.87 3.70 -5.80
CA ALA A 162 -17.79 4.62 -6.17
C ALA A 162 -16.74 4.74 -5.05
N PHE A 163 -17.17 4.72 -3.79
CA PHE A 163 -16.27 4.74 -2.64
C PHE A 163 -15.33 3.53 -2.63
N ILE A 164 -15.81 2.35 -3.01
CA ILE A 164 -14.96 1.16 -3.14
C ILE A 164 -14.17 1.23 -4.47
N GLY A 165 -14.87 1.33 -5.59
CA GLY A 165 -14.33 1.14 -6.94
C GLY A 165 -13.46 2.28 -7.49
N LEU A 166 -13.59 3.51 -6.98
CA LEU A 166 -12.74 4.66 -7.37
C LEU A 166 -11.55 4.85 -6.42
N SER A 167 -11.15 3.78 -5.74
CA SER A 167 -9.97 3.73 -4.86
C SER A 167 -9.17 2.46 -5.14
N VAL A 168 -8.02 2.30 -4.49
CA VAL A 168 -7.22 1.07 -4.58
C VAL A 168 -7.80 -0.14 -3.83
N VAL A 169 -8.89 0.02 -3.06
CA VAL A 169 -9.51 -1.06 -2.26
C VAL A 169 -9.73 -2.37 -3.06
N PRO A 170 -10.25 -2.34 -4.30
CA PRO A 170 -10.46 -3.58 -5.06
C PRO A 170 -9.17 -4.31 -5.41
N ALA A 171 -8.04 -3.60 -5.53
CA ALA A 171 -6.76 -4.25 -5.80
C ALA A 171 -6.29 -5.12 -4.62
N TYR A 172 -6.65 -4.75 -3.40
CA TYR A 172 -6.39 -5.56 -2.20
C TYR A 172 -7.32 -6.77 -2.05
N ALA A 173 -8.38 -6.90 -2.87
CA ALA A 173 -9.27 -8.06 -2.79
C ALA A 173 -8.57 -9.38 -3.16
N VAL A 174 -7.50 -9.31 -3.96
CA VAL A 174 -6.72 -10.48 -4.39
C VAL A 174 -5.51 -10.78 -3.51
N TRP A 175 -5.26 -9.96 -2.49
CA TRP A 175 -4.11 -10.12 -1.59
C TRP A 175 -4.47 -11.06 -0.44
N LEU A 176 -3.52 -11.87 -0.02
CA LEU A 176 -3.70 -12.83 1.07
C LEU A 176 -3.37 -12.19 2.43
N THR A 177 -3.73 -10.92 2.58
CA THR A 177 -3.44 -10.09 3.75
C THR A 177 -4.71 -9.52 4.38
N PRO A 178 -4.70 -9.12 5.66
CA PRO A 178 -5.90 -8.73 6.39
C PRO A 178 -6.43 -7.33 6.03
N GLU A 179 -6.03 -6.73 4.91
CA GLU A 179 -6.32 -5.34 4.59
C GLU A 179 -7.81 -5.10 4.36
N VAL A 180 -8.42 -5.93 3.52
CA VAL A 180 -9.85 -5.88 3.24
C VAL A 180 -10.64 -6.24 4.50
N PHE A 181 -10.14 -7.18 5.31
CA PHE A 181 -10.74 -7.51 6.60
C PHE A 181 -10.73 -6.32 7.58
N ASN A 182 -9.61 -5.62 7.71
CA ASN A 182 -9.49 -4.44 8.56
C ASN A 182 -10.37 -3.29 8.06
N PHE A 183 -10.37 -3.05 6.75
CA PHE A 183 -11.26 -2.08 6.11
C PHE A 183 -12.74 -2.38 6.40
N ALA A 184 -13.16 -3.64 6.19
CA ALA A 184 -14.54 -4.06 6.38
C ALA A 184 -14.96 -4.04 7.85
N THR A 185 -14.13 -4.54 8.78
CA THR A 185 -14.43 -4.52 10.22
C THR A 185 -14.61 -3.10 10.74
N VAL A 186 -13.76 -2.15 10.34
CA VAL A 186 -13.94 -0.73 10.69
C VAL A 186 -15.23 -0.17 10.10
N PHE A 187 -15.52 -0.43 8.82
CA PHE A 187 -16.74 0.04 8.19
C PHE A 187 -18.00 -0.51 8.87
N ILE A 188 -18.03 -1.83 9.11
CA ILE A 188 -19.15 -2.53 9.75
C ILE A 188 -19.36 -1.99 11.17
N ALA A 189 -18.32 -1.90 11.98
CA ALA A 189 -18.44 -1.38 13.34
C ALA A 189 -18.95 0.08 13.35
N LEU A 190 -18.41 0.98 12.52
CA LEU A 190 -18.92 2.36 12.43
C LEU A 190 -20.38 2.42 11.97
N PHE A 191 -20.79 1.53 11.06
CA PHE A 191 -22.19 1.40 10.66
C PHE A 191 -23.06 1.01 11.86
N PHE A 192 -22.71 -0.06 12.59
CA PHE A 192 -23.48 -0.53 13.74
C PHE A 192 -23.51 0.48 14.91
N LEU A 193 -22.49 1.33 15.03
CA LEU A 193 -22.43 2.38 16.05
C LEU A 193 -23.53 3.44 15.85
N TRP A 194 -23.72 3.91 14.61
CA TRP A 194 -24.57 5.08 14.32
C TRP A 194 -25.82 4.79 13.51
N TYR A 195 -25.87 3.70 12.74
CA TYR A 195 -27.05 3.35 11.93
C TYR A 195 -28.33 3.20 12.76
N PRO A 196 -28.30 2.62 13.98
CA PRO A 196 -29.49 2.51 14.82
C PRO A 196 -30.15 3.86 15.13
N ASP A 197 -29.36 4.93 15.30
CA ASP A 197 -29.84 6.28 15.58
C ASP A 197 -30.56 6.91 14.37
N LEU A 198 -30.29 6.41 13.16
CA LEU A 198 -30.95 6.88 11.92
C LEU A 198 -32.29 6.19 11.67
N ARG A 199 -32.56 5.05 12.33
CA ARG A 199 -33.73 4.22 12.05
C ARG A 199 -34.82 4.23 13.12
N SER A 200 -34.46 4.43 14.39
CA SER A 200 -35.40 4.13 15.49
C SER A 200 -36.04 5.38 16.08
N ALA A 201 -37.37 5.43 16.06
CA ALA A 201 -38.16 6.35 16.89
C ALA A 201 -38.16 5.92 18.37
N ASP A 202 -38.10 4.60 18.63
CA ASP A 202 -38.20 3.99 19.96
C ASP A 202 -36.84 3.68 20.61
N GLY A 203 -35.75 4.21 20.03
CA GLY A 203 -34.38 4.00 20.49
C GLY A 203 -33.69 2.74 19.92
N PRO A 204 -32.34 2.69 19.96
CA PRO A 204 -31.56 1.66 19.27
C PRO A 204 -31.62 0.31 20.00
N SER A 205 -31.88 -0.78 19.26
CA SER A 205 -31.87 -2.15 19.82
C SER A 205 -30.47 -2.54 20.32
N ARG A 206 -30.42 -3.20 21.49
CA ARG A 206 -29.17 -3.65 22.14
C ARG A 206 -28.34 -4.57 21.25
N TRP A 207 -28.99 -5.32 20.35
CA TRP A 207 -28.32 -6.24 19.43
C TRP A 207 -27.36 -5.54 18.48
N TRP A 208 -27.70 -4.32 18.00
CA TRP A 208 -26.83 -3.57 17.11
C TRP A 208 -25.51 -3.19 17.79
N ASP A 209 -25.57 -2.76 19.05
CA ASP A 209 -24.38 -2.44 19.83
C ASP A 209 -23.52 -3.68 20.07
N LEU A 210 -24.13 -4.85 20.35
CA LEU A 210 -23.39 -6.09 20.58
C LEU A 210 -22.66 -6.57 19.32
N VAL A 211 -23.35 -6.59 18.17
CA VAL A 211 -22.71 -6.96 16.89
C VAL A 211 -21.57 -6.01 16.56
N GLY A 212 -21.80 -4.70 16.69
CA GLY A 212 -20.78 -3.68 16.47
C GLY A 212 -19.58 -3.83 17.41
N ALA A 213 -19.81 -4.09 18.69
CA ALA A 213 -18.77 -4.31 19.68
C ALA A 213 -17.94 -5.58 19.38
N VAL A 214 -18.57 -6.68 18.97
CA VAL A 214 -17.87 -7.92 18.57
C VAL A 214 -16.95 -7.65 17.38
N VAL A 215 -17.47 -7.00 16.34
CA VAL A 215 -16.68 -6.65 15.15
C VAL A 215 -15.54 -5.69 15.51
N ALA A 216 -15.78 -4.74 16.42
CA ALA A 216 -14.75 -3.84 16.90
C ALA A 216 -13.64 -4.56 17.68
N GLY A 217 -14.01 -5.54 18.52
CA GLY A 217 -13.05 -6.39 19.23
C GLY A 217 -12.20 -7.24 18.28
N MET A 218 -12.81 -7.82 17.24
CA MET A 218 -12.07 -8.55 16.18
C MET A 218 -11.09 -7.65 15.44
N GLY A 219 -11.52 -6.44 15.04
CA GLY A 219 -10.65 -5.45 14.40
C GLY A 219 -9.49 -5.02 15.32
N THR A 220 -9.75 -4.85 16.62
CA THR A 220 -8.74 -4.52 17.62
C THR A 220 -7.69 -5.61 17.75
N PHE A 221 -8.10 -6.89 17.79
CA PHE A 221 -7.15 -8.00 17.81
C PHE A 221 -6.34 -8.12 16.51
N SER A 222 -6.97 -7.86 15.36
CA SER A 222 -6.28 -7.82 14.05
C SER A 222 -5.20 -6.74 13.99
N LYS A 223 -5.52 -5.53 14.43
CA LYS A 223 -4.59 -4.41 14.57
C LYS A 223 -4.98 -3.55 15.80
N PRO A 224 -4.19 -3.53 16.88
CA PRO A 224 -4.54 -2.82 18.13
C PRO A 224 -4.92 -1.35 17.95
N VAL A 225 -4.30 -0.68 16.99
CA VAL A 225 -4.58 0.72 16.65
C VAL A 225 -6.03 0.96 16.20
N ILE A 226 -6.72 -0.06 15.67
CA ILE A 226 -8.15 -0.02 15.36
C ILE A 226 -9.00 0.13 16.64
N GLY A 227 -8.57 -0.46 17.76
CA GLY A 227 -9.27 -0.33 19.04
C GLY A 227 -9.29 1.11 19.56
N VAL A 228 -8.16 1.82 19.43
CA VAL A 228 -8.07 3.25 19.79
C VAL A 228 -9.06 4.06 18.95
N LEU A 229 -9.15 3.78 17.65
CA LEU A 229 -10.10 4.43 16.75
C LEU A 229 -11.55 4.22 17.20
N PHE A 230 -11.93 3.01 17.61
CA PHE A 230 -13.28 2.76 18.11
C PHE A 230 -13.58 3.48 19.41
N ILE A 231 -12.62 3.55 20.35
CA ILE A 231 -12.78 4.33 21.57
C ILE A 231 -13.08 5.80 21.22
N VAL A 232 -12.34 6.39 20.28
CA VAL A 232 -12.60 7.76 19.80
C VAL A 232 -13.98 7.89 19.15
N ALA A 233 -14.38 6.94 18.29
CA ALA A 233 -15.69 6.97 17.63
C ALA A 233 -16.86 6.92 18.65
N THR A 234 -16.72 6.13 19.71
CA THR A 234 -17.70 6.02 20.80
C THR A 234 -17.78 7.27 21.68
N GLY A 235 -16.85 8.23 21.54
CA GLY A 235 -16.92 9.54 22.20
C GLY A 235 -18.23 10.30 21.91
N THR A 236 -18.84 10.05 20.74
CA THR A 236 -20.19 10.53 20.39
C THR A 236 -21.26 10.08 21.40
N LEU A 237 -21.15 8.86 21.94
CA LEU A 237 -22.07 8.30 22.94
C LEU A 237 -21.88 8.96 24.31
N LEU A 238 -20.63 9.25 24.70
CA LEU A 238 -20.30 9.95 25.95
C LEU A 238 -20.91 11.36 25.96
N VAL A 239 -20.71 12.12 24.88
CA VAL A 239 -21.26 13.48 24.75
C VAL A 239 -22.78 13.47 24.81
N ARG A 240 -23.42 12.43 24.24
CA ARG A 240 -24.87 12.23 24.30
C ARG A 240 -25.37 11.59 25.60
N ARG A 241 -24.50 11.35 26.59
CA ARG A 241 -24.81 10.70 27.87
C ARG A 241 -25.42 9.30 27.72
N GLN A 242 -25.11 8.60 26.63
CA GLN A 242 -25.59 7.24 26.35
C GLN A 242 -24.68 6.18 26.98
N TRP A 243 -24.49 6.26 28.30
CA TRP A 243 -23.53 5.46 29.06
C TRP A 243 -23.71 3.96 28.86
N GLY A 244 -24.95 3.47 28.87
CA GLY A 244 -25.22 2.04 28.67
C GLY A 244 -24.77 1.53 27.29
N ARG A 245 -24.89 2.35 26.23
CA ARG A 245 -24.36 1.99 24.90
C ARG A 245 -22.85 2.05 24.89
N TRP A 246 -22.27 3.11 25.46
CA TRP A 246 -20.83 3.28 25.55
C TRP A 246 -20.16 2.10 26.28
N ILE A 247 -20.71 1.68 27.43
CA ILE A 247 -20.24 0.50 28.18
C ILE A 247 -20.33 -0.76 27.32
N ARG A 248 -21.46 -1.01 26.63
CA ARG A 248 -21.59 -2.17 25.73
C ARG A 248 -20.52 -2.20 24.64
N TRP A 249 -20.19 -1.04 24.06
CA TRP A 249 -19.15 -0.92 23.05
C TRP A 249 -17.75 -1.15 23.61
N VAL A 250 -17.38 -0.40 24.66
CA VAL A 250 -16.02 -0.44 25.21
C VAL A 250 -15.75 -1.74 25.95
N VAL A 251 -16.64 -2.15 26.86
CA VAL A 251 -16.48 -3.40 27.61
C VAL A 251 -16.74 -4.60 26.71
N GLY A 252 -17.80 -4.59 25.91
CA GLY A 252 -18.10 -5.71 25.01
C GLY A 252 -17.01 -5.94 23.96
N GLY A 253 -16.54 -4.88 23.32
CA GLY A 253 -15.42 -4.97 22.37
C GLY A 253 -14.10 -5.34 23.05
N GLY A 254 -13.84 -4.78 24.23
CA GLY A 254 -12.68 -5.11 25.06
C GLY A 254 -12.64 -6.57 25.49
N LEU A 255 -13.78 -7.14 25.90
CA LEU A 255 -13.90 -8.56 26.26
C LEU A 255 -13.65 -9.47 25.06
N VAL A 256 -14.15 -9.12 23.88
CA VAL A 256 -13.90 -9.90 22.65
C VAL A 256 -12.42 -9.85 22.27
N ALA A 257 -11.79 -8.67 22.30
CA ALA A 257 -10.36 -8.54 22.06
C ALA A 257 -9.54 -9.32 23.10
N LEU A 258 -9.87 -9.20 24.38
CA LEU A 258 -9.23 -9.93 25.48
C LEU A 258 -9.38 -11.44 25.30
N ALA A 259 -10.55 -11.94 24.90
CA ALA A 259 -10.77 -13.36 24.63
C ALA A 259 -9.87 -13.86 23.49
N LEU A 260 -9.74 -13.10 22.39
CA LEU A 260 -8.86 -13.45 21.27
C LEU A 260 -7.38 -13.41 21.65
N PHE A 261 -6.95 -12.39 22.39
CA PHE A 261 -5.59 -12.31 22.92
C PHE A 261 -5.29 -13.42 23.94
N SER A 262 -6.27 -13.78 24.78
CA SER A 262 -6.13 -14.87 25.75
C SER A 262 -6.05 -16.22 25.05
N LEU A 263 -6.84 -16.43 23.99
CA LEU A 263 -6.76 -17.61 23.15
C LEU A 263 -5.38 -17.71 22.48
N TYR A 264 -4.85 -16.59 21.98
CA TYR A 264 -3.49 -16.54 21.45
C TYR A 264 -2.45 -16.92 22.51
N TRP A 265 -2.53 -16.27 23.69
CA TRP A 265 -1.62 -16.51 24.81
C TRP A 265 -1.68 -17.97 25.29
N TRP A 266 -2.86 -18.57 25.32
CA TRP A 266 -3.03 -19.98 25.68
C TRP A 266 -2.27 -20.92 24.73
N ASN A 267 -2.22 -20.60 23.44
CA ASN A 267 -1.53 -21.41 22.44
C ASN A 267 -0.02 -21.15 22.37
N VAL A 268 0.40 -19.89 22.44
CA VAL A 268 1.80 -19.49 22.14
C VAL A 268 2.59 -19.13 23.40
N GLY A 269 1.90 -18.75 24.47
CA GLY A 269 2.49 -18.37 25.75
C GLY A 269 2.89 -16.88 25.88
N ASP A 270 2.52 -16.04 24.91
CA ASP A 270 2.78 -14.60 24.87
C ASP A 270 1.53 -13.86 24.37
N TRP A 271 1.35 -12.61 24.81
CA TRP A 271 0.22 -11.75 24.42
C TRP A 271 0.45 -11.07 23.08
N ASN A 272 1.71 -10.78 22.71
CA ASN A 272 2.03 -10.03 21.50
C ASN A 272 2.46 -10.95 20.35
N TYR A 273 1.57 -11.22 19.41
CA TYR A 273 1.91 -12.06 18.25
C TYR A 273 2.99 -11.47 17.32
N MET A 274 3.35 -10.19 17.46
CA MET A 274 4.47 -9.55 16.73
C MET A 274 5.73 -9.32 17.61
N GLY A 275 5.70 -9.70 18.88
CA GLY A 275 6.80 -9.53 19.84
C GLY A 275 7.70 -10.76 19.98
N GLY A 276 8.66 -10.69 20.90
CA GLY A 276 9.54 -11.81 21.25
C GLY A 276 10.56 -12.19 20.18
N LEU A 277 11.06 -13.44 20.22
CA LEU A 277 12.00 -14.00 19.23
C LEU A 277 11.26 -14.29 17.93
N ARG A 278 11.13 -13.26 17.09
CA ARG A 278 10.44 -13.28 15.80
C ARG A 278 11.41 -13.12 14.65
N LYS A 279 11.26 -13.96 13.63
CA LYS A 279 12.05 -13.91 12.39
C LYS A 279 11.17 -13.96 11.15
N THR A 280 11.65 -13.35 10.07
CA THR A 280 11.11 -13.51 8.72
C THR A 280 12.01 -14.42 7.89
N PHE A 281 11.44 -15.22 6.98
CA PHE A 281 12.14 -16.24 6.22
C PHE A 281 11.89 -16.08 4.71
N TYR A 282 12.97 -16.18 3.94
CA TYR A 282 13.00 -16.14 2.48
C TYR A 282 14.03 -17.16 1.98
N GLY A 283 13.71 -17.86 0.89
CA GLY A 283 14.57 -18.87 0.27
C GLY A 283 14.73 -20.17 1.06
N TYR A 284 15.06 -20.10 2.35
CA TYR A 284 15.27 -21.24 3.25
C TYR A 284 14.34 -21.16 4.45
N PHE A 285 13.75 -22.31 4.82
CA PHE A 285 12.73 -22.36 5.87
C PHE A 285 13.09 -23.35 6.99
N PRO A 286 12.81 -23.04 8.27
CA PRO A 286 13.02 -23.98 9.37
C PRO A 286 12.25 -25.29 9.12
N LEU A 287 12.78 -26.43 9.54
CA LEU A 287 12.17 -27.78 9.38
C LEU A 287 12.17 -28.35 7.94
N GLU A 288 12.68 -27.61 6.95
CA GLU A 288 12.84 -28.11 5.57
C GLU A 288 13.85 -29.27 5.50
N THR A 289 15.01 -29.09 6.14
CA THR A 289 16.02 -30.12 6.38
C THR A 289 16.50 -30.05 7.83
N PRO A 290 17.09 -31.14 8.39
CA PRO A 290 17.56 -31.15 9.78
C PRO A 290 18.56 -30.03 10.14
N SER A 291 19.30 -29.51 9.16
CA SER A 291 20.27 -28.43 9.35
C SER A 291 19.66 -27.02 9.37
N LEU A 292 18.44 -26.86 8.85
CA LEU A 292 17.74 -25.57 8.78
C LEU A 292 16.83 -25.44 10.00
N THR A 293 17.36 -24.81 11.05
CA THR A 293 16.65 -24.54 12.30
C THR A 293 16.30 -23.06 12.45
N PHE A 294 15.36 -22.74 13.32
CA PHE A 294 14.94 -21.36 13.58
C PHE A 294 16.12 -20.46 14.01
N GLU A 295 17.10 -21.01 14.73
CA GLU A 295 18.28 -20.29 15.21
C GLU A 295 19.22 -19.93 14.05
N ARG A 296 19.37 -20.83 13.07
CA ARG A 296 20.37 -20.75 12.01
C ARG A 296 19.95 -19.91 10.80
N VAL A 297 18.66 -19.89 10.47
CA VAL A 297 18.15 -19.16 9.29
C VAL A 297 17.19 -18.03 9.68
N GLY A 298 16.77 -17.26 8.68
CA GLY A 298 15.85 -16.14 8.83
C GLY A 298 16.52 -14.85 9.30
N ILE A 299 15.78 -13.76 9.16
CA ILE A 299 16.18 -12.41 9.52
C ILE A 299 15.38 -12.00 10.76
N TYR A 300 16.07 -11.54 11.80
CA TYR A 300 15.43 -11.04 13.02
C TYR A 300 14.52 -9.85 12.70
N HIS A 301 13.30 -9.91 13.19
CA HIS A 301 12.27 -8.91 12.92
C HIS A 301 11.28 -8.87 14.09
N SER A 302 11.68 -8.36 15.25
CA SER A 302 10.79 -8.12 16.39
C SER A 302 10.34 -6.67 16.42
N ALA A 303 9.07 -6.41 16.78
CA ALA A 303 8.57 -5.03 16.90
C ALA A 303 9.31 -4.25 18.02
N ASP A 304 9.81 -4.96 19.03
CA ASP A 304 10.46 -4.40 20.21
C ASP A 304 11.85 -3.81 19.88
N ILE A 305 12.64 -4.48 19.02
CA ILE A 305 14.00 -4.02 18.64
C ILE A 305 13.93 -2.84 17.66
N THR A 306 12.98 -2.87 16.73
CA THR A 306 12.77 -1.84 15.70
C THR A 306 12.33 -0.50 16.31
N TYR A 307 11.58 -0.52 17.42
CA TYR A 307 11.07 0.70 18.06
C TYR A 307 12.19 1.59 18.63
N GLU A 308 13.18 1.03 19.32
CA GLU A 308 14.21 1.82 20.00
C GLU A 308 15.30 2.37 19.07
N GLN A 309 15.59 1.69 17.95
CA GLN A 309 16.66 2.07 17.02
C GLN A 309 16.22 3.09 15.94
N GLU A 310 14.90 3.22 15.71
CA GLU A 310 14.38 3.89 14.51
C GLU A 310 13.51 5.13 14.78
N HIS A 311 13.15 5.43 16.03
CA HIS A 311 12.34 6.61 16.37
C HIS A 311 13.15 7.90 16.37
N TYR A 312 13.21 8.54 15.20
CA TYR A 312 13.57 9.96 15.07
C TYR A 312 12.33 10.73 14.70
N ILE A 313 11.94 11.65 15.57
CA ILE A 313 10.83 12.55 15.35
C ILE A 313 11.41 13.96 15.32
N ASP A 314 11.61 14.46 14.10
CA ASP A 314 11.91 15.87 13.86
C ASP A 314 10.67 16.54 13.26
N VAL A 315 10.35 17.74 13.74
CA VAL A 315 9.16 18.50 13.34
C VAL A 315 9.15 18.69 11.82
N ARG A 316 10.32 18.95 11.22
CA ARG A 316 10.41 19.13 9.76
C ARG A 316 10.06 17.84 9.02
N THR A 317 10.58 16.69 9.46
CA THR A 317 10.24 15.37 8.89
C THR A 317 8.75 15.08 9.05
N VAL A 318 8.17 15.31 10.23
CA VAL A 318 6.73 15.09 10.46
C VAL A 318 5.87 15.96 9.54
N VAL A 319 6.18 17.25 9.37
CA VAL A 319 5.42 18.13 8.45
C VAL A 319 5.53 17.66 7.01
N GLN A 320 6.72 17.21 6.59
CA GLN A 320 6.93 16.64 5.25
C GLN A 320 6.17 15.33 5.07
N ASP A 321 6.16 14.47 6.08
CA ASP A 321 5.43 13.20 6.05
C ASP A 321 3.93 13.41 6.02
N VAL A 322 3.38 14.41 6.72
CA VAL A 322 1.97 14.78 6.57
C VAL A 322 1.68 15.19 5.13
N PHE A 323 2.53 16.01 4.50
CA PHE A 323 2.35 16.36 3.09
C PHE A 323 2.42 15.13 2.17
N TYR A 324 3.43 14.27 2.35
CA TYR A 324 3.61 13.05 1.58
C TYR A 324 2.48 12.03 1.79
N TYR A 325 1.91 11.96 2.99
CA TYR A 325 0.78 11.10 3.29
C TYR A 325 -0.42 11.41 2.38
N PHE A 326 -0.68 12.69 2.09
CA PHE A 326 -1.79 13.10 1.23
C PHE A 326 -1.43 13.21 -0.25
N MET A 327 -0.24 13.73 -0.55
CA MET A 327 0.14 14.16 -1.90
C MET A 327 1.29 13.35 -2.51
N GLY A 328 1.90 12.45 -1.74
CA GLY A 328 3.04 11.64 -2.17
C GLY A 328 2.73 10.77 -3.38
N ARG A 329 3.78 10.47 -4.16
CA ARG A 329 3.71 9.67 -5.38
C ARG A 329 3.21 8.27 -5.12
N TYR A 330 3.72 7.61 -4.09
CA TYR A 330 3.36 6.25 -3.76
C TYR A 330 2.24 6.21 -2.73
N ALA A 331 2.31 7.00 -1.65
CA ALA A 331 1.39 6.92 -0.53
C ALA A 331 0.13 7.80 -0.65
N GLY A 332 0.11 8.77 -1.58
CA GLY A 332 -0.82 9.89 -1.57
C GLY A 332 -2.31 9.51 -1.53
N VAL A 333 -2.97 9.84 -0.42
CA VAL A 333 -4.42 9.68 -0.23
C VAL A 333 -5.23 10.36 -1.35
N ALA A 334 -4.77 11.50 -1.85
CA ALA A 334 -5.48 12.26 -2.87
C ALA A 334 -5.68 11.48 -4.19
N TRP A 335 -4.70 10.63 -4.53
CA TRP A 335 -4.62 9.93 -5.81
C TRP A 335 -5.22 8.52 -5.74
N TYR A 336 -4.99 7.83 -4.62
CA TYR A 336 -5.33 6.40 -4.46
C TYR A 336 -6.62 6.17 -3.64
N PHE A 337 -7.06 7.18 -2.91
CA PHE A 337 -8.26 7.16 -2.08
C PHE A 337 -9.10 8.41 -2.31
N THR A 338 -9.23 8.87 -3.56
CA THR A 338 -9.89 10.13 -3.91
C THR A 338 -11.29 10.32 -3.30
N PRO A 339 -12.16 9.29 -3.17
CA PRO A 339 -13.45 9.45 -2.49
C PRO A 339 -13.32 9.91 -1.02
N ALA A 340 -12.19 9.63 -0.35
CA ALA A 340 -11.90 10.10 1.00
C ALA A 340 -11.93 11.63 1.11
N LEU A 341 -11.43 12.31 0.07
CA LEU A 341 -11.38 13.77 0.01
C LEU A 341 -12.78 14.39 -0.04
N VAL A 342 -13.78 13.68 -0.57
CA VAL A 342 -15.17 14.13 -0.56
C VAL A 342 -15.70 14.15 0.87
N GLY A 343 -15.49 13.06 1.62
CA GLY A 343 -15.86 12.96 3.03
C GLY A 343 -15.16 14.02 3.89
N LEU A 344 -13.84 14.10 3.80
CA LEU A 344 -13.03 15.10 4.52
C LEU A 344 -13.48 16.53 4.18
N GLY A 345 -13.63 16.83 2.89
CA GLY A 345 -14.07 18.14 2.43
C GLY A 345 -15.49 18.52 2.85
N MET A 346 -16.37 17.56 3.10
CA MET A 346 -17.71 17.82 3.66
C MET A 346 -17.66 18.02 5.17
N ALA A 347 -16.93 17.16 5.89
CA ALA A 347 -16.76 17.27 7.34
C ALA A 347 -16.09 18.58 7.76
N LEU A 348 -15.09 19.06 7.02
CA LEU A 348 -14.40 20.32 7.30
C LEU A 348 -15.27 21.55 7.00
N ARG A 349 -16.12 21.49 5.97
CA ARG A 349 -16.98 22.64 5.59
C ARG A 349 -18.18 22.81 6.51
N ARG A 350 -18.75 21.71 7.00
CA ARG A 350 -19.92 21.71 7.89
C ARG A 350 -19.74 20.67 8.99
N PRO A 351 -18.91 20.97 10.00
CA PRO A 351 -18.66 20.03 11.09
C PRO A 351 -19.95 19.79 11.89
N GLN A 352 -20.35 18.53 11.97
CA GLN A 352 -21.37 18.03 12.88
C GLN A 352 -20.69 17.29 14.04
N ALA A 353 -21.38 17.10 15.16
CA ALA A 353 -20.82 16.38 16.31
C ALA A 353 -20.17 15.04 15.91
N ARG A 354 -20.85 14.23 15.08
CA ARG A 354 -20.29 12.97 14.54
C ARG A 354 -19.03 13.18 13.70
N SER A 355 -19.04 14.17 12.80
CA SER A 355 -17.90 14.39 11.91
C SER A 355 -16.69 14.95 12.65
N ILE A 356 -16.87 15.67 13.77
CA ILE A 356 -15.77 16.11 14.63
C ILE A 356 -15.04 14.91 15.22
N TRP A 357 -15.75 13.96 15.82
CA TRP A 357 -15.13 12.72 16.33
C TRP A 357 -14.45 11.91 15.23
N LEU A 358 -15.06 11.87 14.04
CA LEU A 358 -14.43 11.25 12.86
C LEU A 358 -13.14 11.98 12.44
N LEU A 359 -13.12 13.31 12.44
CA LEU A 359 -11.92 14.10 12.11
C LEU A 359 -10.82 13.93 13.16
N ILE A 360 -11.18 13.87 14.45
CA ILE A 360 -10.23 13.62 15.55
C ILE A 360 -9.60 12.24 15.39
N GLY A 361 -10.40 11.17 15.25
CA GLY A 361 -9.85 9.82 15.09
C GLY A 361 -9.03 9.66 13.81
N PHE A 362 -9.48 10.27 12.71
CA PHE A 362 -8.70 10.37 11.47
C PHE A 362 -7.33 11.03 11.70
N GLY A 363 -7.31 12.21 12.33
CA GLY A 363 -6.07 12.96 12.59
C GLY A 363 -5.13 12.23 13.54
N LEU A 364 -5.67 11.67 14.62
CA LEU A 364 -4.91 10.85 15.58
C LEU A 364 -4.26 9.65 14.90
N MET A 365 -4.93 9.02 13.95
CA MET A 365 -4.38 7.87 13.25
C MET A 365 -3.25 8.23 12.29
N VAL A 366 -3.47 9.28 11.49
CA VAL A 366 -2.43 9.80 10.58
C VAL A 366 -1.20 10.17 11.39
N ALA A 367 -1.39 10.88 12.52
CA ALA A 367 -0.32 11.21 13.44
C ALA A 367 0.33 9.94 14.03
N ALA A 368 -0.45 8.96 14.49
CA ALA A 368 0.06 7.74 15.07
C ALA A 368 0.97 6.97 14.11
N PHE A 369 0.62 6.83 12.83
CA PHE A 369 1.48 6.15 11.86
C PHE A 369 2.74 6.94 11.53
N ILE A 370 2.63 8.26 11.33
CA ILE A 370 3.79 9.11 11.04
C ILE A 370 4.76 9.13 12.23
N VAL A 371 4.25 9.18 13.46
CA VAL A 371 5.06 9.26 14.67
C VAL A 371 5.64 7.91 15.07
N SER A 372 4.86 6.83 14.99
CA SER A 372 5.32 5.49 15.40
C SER A 372 6.14 4.76 14.33
N GLN A 373 5.99 5.13 13.06
CA GLN A 373 6.70 4.50 11.93
C GLN A 373 7.16 5.57 10.93
N PRO A 374 8.03 6.51 11.35
CA PRO A 374 8.37 7.69 10.55
C PRO A 374 9.04 7.37 9.22
N HIS A 375 9.65 6.19 9.06
CA HIS A 375 10.30 5.75 7.82
C HIS A 375 9.48 4.68 7.07
N ASN A 376 8.30 4.29 7.58
CA ASN A 376 7.45 3.24 7.01
C ASN A 376 5.94 3.44 7.25
N TYR A 377 5.45 4.68 7.30
CA TYR A 377 4.02 4.93 7.59
C TYR A 377 3.08 4.45 6.45
N LEU A 378 3.64 4.04 5.32
CA LEU A 378 2.90 3.53 4.16
C LEU A 378 2.57 2.03 4.27
N GLY A 379 3.30 1.29 5.11
CA GLY A 379 3.03 -0.12 5.42
C GLY A 379 3.91 -1.17 4.74
N GLY A 380 5.13 -0.80 4.35
CA GLY A 380 6.18 -1.64 3.77
C GLY A 380 6.42 -1.43 2.27
N GLY A 381 7.63 -1.73 1.78
CA GLY A 381 7.94 -1.67 0.34
C GLY A 381 7.12 -2.62 -0.53
N GLY A 382 6.39 -3.56 0.07
CA GLY A 382 5.51 -4.46 -0.64
C GLY A 382 4.08 -3.95 -0.84
N THR A 383 3.75 -2.67 -0.67
CA THR A 383 2.33 -2.23 -0.66
C THR A 383 1.88 -1.47 -1.90
N ILE A 384 0.55 -1.39 -2.06
CA ILE A 384 -0.11 -0.50 -3.01
C ILE A 384 -0.65 0.71 -2.24
N ALA A 385 -0.18 1.90 -2.61
CA ALA A 385 -0.54 3.11 -1.88
C ALA A 385 -0.23 3.03 -0.38
N ASN A 386 -0.86 3.90 0.40
CA ASN A 386 -0.79 3.83 1.85
C ASN A 386 -1.71 2.69 2.36
N ARG A 387 -1.11 1.53 2.65
CA ARG A 387 -1.80 0.32 3.17
C ARG A 387 -2.45 0.60 4.52
N TYR A 388 -1.80 1.38 5.37
CA TYR A 388 -2.29 1.70 6.69
C TYR A 388 -3.51 2.63 6.67
N PHE A 389 -3.63 3.47 5.66
CA PHE A 389 -4.80 4.30 5.43
C PHE A 389 -6.08 3.48 5.18
N LEU A 390 -6.01 2.24 4.68
CA LEU A 390 -7.19 1.39 4.50
C LEU A 390 -7.99 1.16 5.80
N CYS A 391 -7.31 1.17 6.96
CA CYS A 391 -7.96 1.04 8.26
C CYS A 391 -8.74 2.32 8.65
N VAL A 392 -8.37 3.46 8.06
CA VAL A 392 -8.97 4.78 8.33
C VAL A 392 -9.96 5.16 7.27
N TYR A 393 -9.77 4.69 6.04
CA TYR A 393 -10.57 5.06 4.89
C TYR A 393 -12.08 5.00 5.14
N PRO A 394 -12.65 3.94 5.79
CA PRO A 394 -14.08 3.88 6.13
C PRO A 394 -14.61 5.09 6.89
N TRP A 395 -13.80 5.72 7.74
CA TRP A 395 -14.18 6.91 8.51
C TRP A 395 -14.68 8.03 7.61
N THR A 396 -14.04 8.21 6.46
CA THR A 396 -14.38 9.25 5.49
C THR A 396 -15.70 8.99 4.78
N PHE A 397 -16.17 7.74 4.70
CA PHE A 397 -17.51 7.43 4.20
C PHE A 397 -18.59 8.03 5.10
N PHE A 398 -18.46 7.84 6.42
CA PHE A 398 -19.43 8.32 7.41
C PHE A 398 -19.38 9.84 7.66
N MET A 399 -18.38 10.52 7.09
CA MET A 399 -18.30 11.98 7.02
C MET A 399 -19.23 12.57 5.94
N VAL A 400 -19.67 11.78 4.96
CA VAL A 400 -20.55 12.25 3.88
C VAL A 400 -22.00 12.30 4.36
N THR A 401 -22.54 13.52 4.44
CA THR A 401 -23.90 13.77 4.97
C THR A 401 -24.97 13.95 3.90
N ALA A 402 -24.57 14.23 2.66
CA ALA A 402 -25.44 14.43 1.51
C ALA A 402 -24.86 13.75 0.27
N PRO A 403 -25.68 13.29 -0.69
CA PRO A 403 -25.17 12.59 -1.85
C PRO A 403 -24.26 13.52 -2.66
N PRO A 404 -23.03 13.10 -3.02
CA PRO A 404 -22.13 13.94 -3.79
C PRO A 404 -22.75 14.39 -5.11
N ARG A 405 -22.44 15.63 -5.50
CA ARG A 405 -22.91 16.18 -6.78
C ARG A 405 -22.28 15.41 -7.94
N GLY A 406 -22.98 15.33 -9.08
CA GLY A 406 -22.48 14.65 -10.27
C GLY A 406 -21.09 15.14 -10.73
N ARG A 407 -20.81 16.46 -10.63
CA ARG A 407 -19.48 17.03 -10.93
C ARG A 407 -18.40 16.54 -9.97
N THR A 408 -18.71 16.41 -8.67
CA THR A 408 -17.77 15.88 -7.67
C THR A 408 -17.47 14.41 -7.95
N LEU A 409 -18.49 13.62 -8.28
CA LEU A 409 -18.31 12.23 -8.67
C LEU A 409 -17.50 12.10 -9.96
N GLY A 410 -17.79 12.93 -10.96
CA GLY A 410 -17.04 12.98 -12.22
C GLY A 410 -15.57 13.33 -12.02
N LEU A 411 -15.26 14.32 -11.17
CA LEU A 411 -13.87 14.65 -10.82
C LEU A 411 -13.18 13.50 -10.06
N THR A 412 -13.89 12.88 -9.12
CA THR A 412 -13.38 11.71 -8.38
C THR A 412 -13.05 10.58 -9.34
N ALA A 413 -13.94 10.30 -10.30
CA ALA A 413 -13.74 9.29 -11.32
C ALA A 413 -12.59 9.65 -12.27
N ALA A 414 -12.42 10.92 -12.64
CA ALA A 414 -11.32 11.36 -13.50
C ALA A 414 -9.95 11.17 -12.83
N VAL A 415 -9.81 11.51 -11.54
CA VAL A 415 -8.58 11.26 -10.78
C VAL A 415 -8.34 9.76 -10.63
N ALA A 416 -9.37 9.00 -10.24
CA ALA A 416 -9.27 7.56 -10.12
C ALA A 416 -8.89 6.89 -11.44
N ALA A 417 -9.43 7.33 -12.58
CA ALA A 417 -9.09 6.81 -13.91
C ALA A 417 -7.60 6.92 -14.24
N VAL A 418 -6.93 7.97 -13.76
CA VAL A 418 -5.50 8.18 -13.98
C VAL A 418 -4.64 7.37 -13.01
N PHE A 419 -5.01 7.30 -11.73
CA PHE A 419 -4.12 6.78 -10.68
C PHE A 419 -4.55 5.43 -10.09
N SER A 420 -5.84 5.24 -9.83
CA SER A 420 -6.35 4.04 -9.14
C SER A 420 -6.80 2.94 -10.12
N LEU A 421 -7.41 3.31 -11.24
CA LEU A 421 -7.98 2.37 -12.20
C LEU A 421 -6.91 1.48 -12.85
N PRO A 422 -5.71 1.97 -13.24
CA PRO A 422 -4.65 1.10 -13.76
C PRO A 422 -4.22 -0.01 -12.80
N ILE A 423 -4.34 0.24 -11.48
CA ILE A 423 -4.05 -0.74 -10.42
C ILE A 423 -5.19 -1.77 -10.34
N VAL A 424 -6.44 -1.28 -10.34
CA VAL A 424 -7.64 -2.11 -10.17
C VAL A 424 -7.95 -2.96 -11.40
N THR A 425 -7.58 -2.53 -12.61
CA THR A 425 -7.78 -3.33 -13.83
C THR A 425 -6.79 -4.48 -13.98
N ALA A 426 -5.66 -4.42 -13.27
CA ALA A 426 -4.65 -5.48 -13.25
C ALA A 426 -4.22 -5.83 -11.80
N PRO A 427 -5.15 -6.29 -10.95
CA PRO A 427 -4.90 -6.41 -9.52
C PRO A 427 -3.87 -7.51 -9.21
N PHE A 428 -3.89 -8.62 -9.93
CA PHE A 428 -2.91 -9.71 -9.78
C PHE A 428 -1.50 -9.31 -10.24
N LEU A 429 -1.39 -8.52 -11.31
CA LEU A 429 -0.11 -7.99 -11.78
C LEU A 429 0.47 -7.01 -10.76
N THR A 430 -0.38 -6.12 -10.23
CA THR A 430 0.04 -5.15 -9.23
C THR A 430 0.41 -5.81 -7.90
N ALA A 431 -0.31 -6.86 -7.50
CA ALA A 431 0.05 -7.70 -6.36
C ALA A 431 1.46 -8.30 -6.53
N ARG A 432 1.75 -8.88 -7.70
CA ARG A 432 3.05 -9.50 -8.00
C ARG A 432 4.19 -8.50 -8.19
N SER A 433 3.87 -7.28 -8.61
CA SER A 433 4.88 -6.28 -9.00
C SER A 433 4.46 -4.88 -8.53
N PRO A 434 4.35 -4.66 -7.21
CA PRO A 434 3.91 -3.39 -6.65
C PRO A 434 4.88 -2.24 -6.98
N TRP A 435 6.15 -2.54 -7.29
CA TRP A 435 7.10 -1.55 -7.78
C TRP A 435 6.69 -0.83 -9.09
N ARG A 436 5.75 -1.38 -9.88
CA ARG A 436 5.40 -0.83 -11.20
C ARG A 436 4.29 0.22 -11.20
N TYR A 437 3.41 0.26 -10.19
CA TYR A 437 2.16 1.00 -10.36
C TYR A 437 2.34 2.53 -10.46
N ALA A 438 3.41 3.07 -9.87
CA ALA A 438 3.69 4.51 -9.83
C ALA A 438 4.90 4.93 -10.67
N THR A 439 5.23 4.19 -11.74
CA THR A 439 6.38 4.48 -12.61
C THR A 439 6.02 5.28 -13.87
N GLY A 440 4.72 5.46 -14.14
CA GLY A 440 4.22 6.13 -15.34
C GLY A 440 4.61 7.62 -15.45
N PRO A 441 4.49 8.22 -16.65
CA PRO A 441 4.95 9.60 -16.90
C PRO A 441 4.23 10.65 -16.05
N VAL A 442 2.94 10.44 -15.74
CA VAL A 442 2.17 11.34 -14.85
C VAL A 442 2.67 11.26 -13.41
N HIS A 443 3.04 10.07 -12.93
CA HIS A 443 3.55 9.88 -11.56
C HIS A 443 4.85 10.64 -11.32
N ALA A 444 5.65 10.87 -12.36
CA ALA A 444 6.87 11.66 -12.26
C ALA A 444 6.65 13.11 -11.77
N TRP A 445 5.44 13.64 -11.94
CA TRP A 445 5.05 14.97 -11.50
C TRP A 445 4.64 14.99 -10.02
N LEU A 446 4.37 13.82 -9.44
CA LEU A 446 4.02 13.69 -8.04
C LEU A 446 5.29 13.76 -7.15
N PRO A 447 5.20 14.37 -5.97
CA PRO A 447 6.28 14.42 -4.98
C PRO A 447 6.76 13.03 -4.57
N LEU A 448 8.06 12.77 -4.70
CA LEU A 448 8.68 11.55 -4.17
C LEU A 448 8.86 11.66 -2.65
N GLU A 449 8.45 10.63 -1.92
CA GLU A 449 8.53 10.52 -0.47
C GLU A 449 9.94 10.13 -0.01
N TYR A 450 10.88 11.08 -0.02
CA TYR A 450 12.28 10.82 0.32
C TYR A 450 12.49 10.29 1.75
N THR A 451 11.61 10.65 2.70
CA THR A 451 11.62 10.11 4.07
C THR A 451 11.31 8.62 4.11
N GLN A 452 10.64 8.09 3.09
CA GLN A 452 10.25 6.69 2.94
C GLN A 452 11.12 5.94 1.94
N LEU A 453 12.24 6.53 1.45
CA LEU A 453 13.01 6.03 0.31
C LEU A 453 13.36 4.54 0.43
N GLU A 454 13.65 4.05 1.65
CA GLU A 454 14.01 2.66 1.90
C GLU A 454 12.82 1.69 1.92
N ASN A 455 11.61 2.20 2.08
CA ASN A 455 10.36 1.44 2.13
C ASN A 455 9.43 1.76 0.95
N LEU A 456 9.91 2.42 -0.10
CA LEU A 456 9.07 2.68 -1.27
C LEU A 456 8.73 1.38 -2.02
N PRO A 457 7.54 1.31 -2.65
CA PRO A 457 7.15 0.18 -3.48
C PRO A 457 8.14 -0.22 -4.56
N SER A 458 8.87 0.76 -5.13
CA SER A 458 9.95 0.54 -6.10
C SER A 458 11.01 -0.46 -5.62
N ASN A 459 11.15 -0.61 -4.30
CA ASN A 459 12.23 -1.39 -3.69
C ASN A 459 11.99 -2.90 -3.71
N THR A 460 10.78 -3.34 -4.12
CA THR A 460 10.50 -4.76 -4.35
C THR A 460 11.12 -5.32 -5.63
N TYR A 461 11.72 -4.47 -6.46
CA TYR A 461 12.53 -4.92 -7.59
C TYR A 461 13.98 -5.14 -7.16
N PRO A 462 14.49 -6.39 -7.11
CA PRO A 462 15.80 -6.70 -6.53
C PRO A 462 16.97 -6.01 -7.23
N HIS A 463 16.82 -5.67 -8.51
CA HIS A 463 17.87 -4.98 -9.29
C HIS A 463 17.78 -3.45 -9.22
N GLY A 464 16.76 -2.89 -8.56
CA GLY A 464 16.51 -1.45 -8.51
C GLY A 464 16.70 -0.82 -7.12
N PHE A 465 16.83 -1.63 -6.07
CA PHE A 465 16.91 -1.19 -4.69
C PHE A 465 18.32 -1.31 -4.12
N ASN A 466 18.78 -0.27 -3.39
CA ASN A 466 20.07 -0.27 -2.71
C ASN A 466 21.22 -0.79 -3.59
N VAL A 467 21.21 -0.42 -4.87
CA VAL A 467 22.22 -0.90 -5.82
C VAL A 467 23.53 -0.20 -5.47
N PRO A 468 24.56 -0.92 -5.00
CA PRO A 468 25.83 -0.29 -4.64
C PRO A 468 26.43 0.29 -5.92
N PHE A 469 26.96 1.50 -5.86
CA PHE A 469 27.75 2.11 -6.95
C PHE A 469 29.23 2.10 -6.57
N PRO A 470 30.15 2.11 -7.55
CA PRO A 470 31.57 2.18 -7.28
C PRO A 470 31.92 3.44 -6.46
N ASP A 471 32.57 3.27 -5.32
CA ASP A 471 33.15 4.33 -4.51
C ASP A 471 34.47 3.84 -3.91
N PRO A 472 35.63 4.21 -4.50
CA PRO A 472 36.94 3.77 -4.05
C PRO A 472 37.16 4.11 -2.57
N GLY A 473 37.21 3.08 -1.73
CA GLY A 473 37.52 3.19 -0.30
C GLY A 473 36.31 3.30 0.64
N ARG A 474 35.05 3.34 0.14
CA ARG A 474 33.85 3.35 1.00
C ARG A 474 32.64 2.65 0.37
N PRO A 475 32.01 1.68 1.03
CA PRO A 475 30.86 0.95 0.49
C PRO A 475 29.49 1.63 0.78
N ASP A 476 29.43 2.95 0.98
CA ASP A 476 28.22 3.65 1.46
C ASP A 476 27.47 4.46 0.39
N TYR A 477 27.74 4.22 -0.89
CA TYR A 477 27.15 4.90 -2.03
C TYR A 477 26.19 4.01 -2.81
N PHE A 478 24.90 4.36 -2.80
CA PHE A 478 23.82 3.52 -3.35
C PHE A 478 22.93 4.27 -4.33
N ALA A 479 22.36 3.54 -5.29
CA ALA A 479 21.33 4.03 -6.19
C ALA A 479 19.99 3.31 -5.97
N PHE A 480 18.92 4.09 -6.06
CA PHE A 480 17.53 3.65 -5.99
C PHE A 480 16.84 4.00 -7.32
N PHE A 481 16.56 2.99 -8.14
CA PHE A 481 15.90 3.15 -9.43
C PHE A 481 14.38 3.28 -9.20
N LEU A 482 13.78 4.37 -9.69
CA LEU A 482 12.38 4.70 -9.46
C LEU A 482 11.44 4.25 -10.59
N ASN A 483 11.99 3.74 -11.69
CA ASN A 483 11.23 3.21 -12.81
C ASN A 483 12.05 2.20 -13.63
N ASP A 484 11.37 1.49 -14.53
CA ASP A 484 11.88 0.38 -15.34
C ASP A 484 12.79 0.82 -16.51
N ALA A 485 13.21 2.09 -16.57
CA ALA A 485 13.93 2.68 -17.70
C ALA A 485 15.45 2.38 -17.69
N PHE A 486 15.84 1.26 -17.11
CA PHE A 486 17.22 0.76 -17.08
C PHE A 486 17.28 -0.73 -17.40
N TYR A 487 18.48 -1.21 -17.69
CA TYR A 487 18.86 -2.61 -17.60
C TYR A 487 19.76 -2.81 -16.38
N PRO A 488 19.68 -3.97 -15.70
CA PRO A 488 20.51 -4.26 -14.53
C PRO A 488 21.99 -3.98 -14.76
N ARG A 489 22.69 -3.70 -13.67
CA ARG A 489 24.09 -3.28 -13.66
C ARG A 489 25.01 -4.31 -14.36
N GLU A 490 25.94 -3.80 -15.16
CA GLU A 490 27.01 -4.54 -15.85
C GLU A 490 28.36 -3.92 -15.48
N GLY A 491 29.17 -4.65 -14.72
CA GLY A 491 30.44 -4.11 -14.23
C GLY A 491 30.23 -2.86 -13.35
N PRO A 492 30.88 -1.71 -13.62
CA PRO A 492 30.73 -0.49 -12.83
C PRO A 492 29.47 0.34 -13.19
N GLY A 493 28.80 0.04 -14.31
CA GLY A 493 27.74 0.88 -14.85
C GLY A 493 26.47 0.13 -15.22
N PHE A 494 25.55 0.81 -15.89
CA PHE A 494 24.29 0.24 -16.35
C PHE A 494 23.83 0.95 -17.63
N TRP A 495 22.94 0.29 -18.37
CA TRP A 495 22.33 0.89 -19.56
C TRP A 495 21.01 1.56 -19.25
N VAL A 496 20.82 2.79 -19.74
CA VAL A 496 19.50 3.43 -19.83
C VAL A 496 18.79 2.90 -21.07
N ARG A 497 17.48 2.59 -20.95
CA ARG A 497 16.69 2.12 -22.09
C ARG A 497 16.54 3.20 -23.16
N GLY A 498 16.70 2.82 -24.42
CA GLY A 498 16.56 3.75 -25.54
C GLY A 498 15.15 4.33 -25.65
N GLY A 499 15.03 5.63 -25.89
CA GLY A 499 13.72 6.32 -25.97
C GLY A 499 13.03 6.56 -24.62
N HIS A 500 13.69 6.25 -23.50
CA HIS A 500 13.13 6.40 -22.16
C HIS A 500 13.91 7.39 -21.30
N THR A 501 13.28 7.80 -20.18
CA THR A 501 13.91 8.59 -19.12
C THR A 501 13.99 7.76 -17.86
N LEU A 502 15.21 7.42 -17.46
CA LEU A 502 15.50 6.86 -16.16
C LEU A 502 15.37 7.92 -15.07
N ARG A 503 14.75 7.55 -13.96
CA ARG A 503 14.71 8.35 -12.73
C ARG A 503 15.27 7.51 -11.60
N MET A 504 16.21 8.07 -10.85
CA MET A 504 16.80 7.40 -9.69
C MET A 504 17.16 8.40 -8.59
N VAL A 505 17.43 7.88 -7.41
CA VAL A 505 17.98 8.65 -6.28
C VAL A 505 19.33 8.06 -5.91
N LEU A 506 20.34 8.92 -5.83
CA LEU A 506 21.63 8.58 -5.23
C LEU A 506 21.56 8.83 -3.73
N LYS A 507 22.05 7.90 -2.93
CA LYS A 507 22.07 7.93 -1.46
C LYS A 507 23.50 7.78 -0.95
N ARG A 508 23.88 8.58 0.05
CA ARG A 508 25.15 8.45 0.80
C ARG A 508 25.01 8.95 2.24
N HIS A 509 25.84 8.48 3.19
CA HIS A 509 25.84 8.97 4.58
C HIS A 509 26.71 10.22 4.81
N GLN A 510 27.32 10.73 3.74
CA GLN A 510 28.15 11.93 3.76
C GLN A 510 27.86 12.81 2.55
N PRO A 511 28.06 14.13 2.67
CA PRO A 511 27.89 15.02 1.54
C PRO A 511 28.86 14.67 0.41
N LEU A 512 28.41 14.81 -0.82
CA LEU A 512 29.23 14.73 -2.02
C LEU A 512 29.71 16.14 -2.40
N ALA A 513 30.92 16.25 -2.95
CA ALA A 513 31.38 17.50 -3.56
C ALA A 513 30.94 17.58 -5.03
N GLY A 514 30.98 16.46 -5.74
CA GLY A 514 30.39 16.29 -7.06
C GLY A 514 30.23 14.83 -7.44
N VAL A 515 29.71 14.61 -8.64
CA VAL A 515 29.68 13.32 -9.31
C VAL A 515 30.30 13.45 -10.69
N ARG A 516 31.06 12.44 -11.09
CA ARG A 516 31.54 12.26 -12.45
C ARG A 516 30.65 11.23 -13.13
N ILE A 517 30.02 11.61 -14.24
CA ILE A 517 29.15 10.74 -15.01
C ILE A 517 29.85 10.42 -16.32
N HIS A 518 30.21 9.16 -16.50
CA HIS A 518 30.75 8.63 -17.74
C HIS A 518 29.60 8.10 -18.58
N LEU A 519 29.49 8.60 -19.79
CA LEU A 519 28.49 8.23 -20.78
C LEU A 519 29.20 7.56 -21.94
N GLN A 520 28.75 6.37 -22.31
CA GLN A 520 29.20 5.68 -23.51
C GLN A 520 28.00 5.47 -24.43
N ASN A 521 28.10 6.02 -25.63
CA ASN A 521 27.08 5.88 -26.65
C ASN A 521 27.28 4.60 -27.47
N GLY A 522 26.19 4.06 -28.02
CA GLY A 522 26.24 3.01 -29.03
C GLY A 522 26.51 3.55 -30.44
N PRO A 523 26.20 2.77 -31.50
CA PRO A 523 26.41 3.18 -32.88
C PRO A 523 25.49 4.32 -33.36
N VAL A 524 24.52 4.77 -32.55
CA VAL A 524 23.55 5.82 -32.89
C VAL A 524 24.26 7.16 -33.13
N PRO A 525 24.18 7.75 -34.35
CA PRO A 525 24.74 9.07 -34.63
C PRO A 525 23.87 10.18 -34.02
N ASP A 526 24.50 11.32 -33.69
CA ASP A 526 23.85 12.51 -33.13
C ASP A 526 22.90 12.22 -31.95
N HIS A 527 23.25 11.24 -31.12
CA HIS A 527 22.38 10.75 -30.08
C HIS A 527 22.18 11.81 -28.99
N ARG A 528 20.94 12.24 -28.80
CA ARG A 528 20.56 13.24 -27.79
C ARG A 528 20.38 12.57 -26.44
N VAL A 529 21.30 12.88 -25.52
CA VAL A 529 21.24 12.44 -24.11
C VAL A 529 21.00 13.66 -23.22
N ARG A 530 20.09 13.52 -22.25
CA ARG A 530 19.83 14.53 -21.23
C ARG A 530 20.19 13.97 -19.87
N VAL A 531 20.97 14.71 -19.10
CA VAL A 531 21.28 14.37 -17.70
C VAL A 531 20.80 15.49 -16.81
N ARG A 532 20.11 15.15 -15.73
CA ARG A 532 19.68 16.08 -14.68
C ARG A 532 20.18 15.58 -13.34
N PHE A 533 20.89 16.43 -12.59
CA PHE A 533 21.33 16.15 -11.23
C PHE A 533 20.85 17.28 -10.33
N GLY A 534 19.83 17.02 -9.51
CA GLY A 534 19.12 18.06 -8.78
C GLY A 534 18.48 19.10 -9.73
N SER A 535 18.90 20.37 -9.60
CA SER A 535 18.47 21.48 -10.47
C SER A 535 19.33 21.66 -11.72
N ALA A 536 20.53 21.07 -11.77
CA ALA A 536 21.42 21.19 -12.91
C ALA A 536 20.98 20.25 -14.04
N TRP A 537 20.93 20.74 -15.28
CA TRP A 537 20.55 19.95 -16.45
C TRP A 537 21.55 20.15 -17.58
N PHE A 538 21.85 19.07 -18.30
CA PHE A 538 22.79 19.03 -19.41
C PHE A 538 22.13 18.33 -20.58
N ARG A 539 22.27 18.93 -21.77
CA ARG A 539 21.88 18.30 -23.04
C ARG A 539 23.16 18.05 -23.82
N LEU A 540 23.37 16.79 -24.16
CA LEU A 540 24.53 16.32 -24.89
C LEU A 540 24.06 15.75 -26.23
N ARG A 541 24.85 16.00 -27.26
CA ARG A 541 24.80 15.26 -28.54
C ARG A 541 26.07 14.43 -28.58
N LEU A 542 25.91 13.11 -28.61
CA LEU A 542 26.99 12.14 -28.65
C LEU A 542 27.11 11.58 -30.07
N HIS A 543 28.33 11.49 -30.57
CA HIS A 543 28.63 10.80 -31.83
C HIS A 543 28.55 9.28 -31.63
N SER A 544 28.56 8.56 -32.75
CA SER A 544 28.60 7.10 -32.75
C SER A 544 29.80 6.60 -31.93
N ARG A 545 29.54 5.70 -30.98
CA ARG A 545 30.53 5.09 -30.08
C ARG A 545 31.36 6.09 -29.25
N GLU A 546 30.86 7.31 -29.07
CA GLU A 546 31.55 8.33 -28.29
C GLU A 546 31.52 8.00 -26.79
N HIS A 547 32.66 8.19 -26.13
CA HIS A 547 32.78 8.22 -24.67
C HIS A 547 32.88 9.67 -24.22
N ARG A 548 32.00 10.11 -23.32
CA ARG A 548 32.00 11.46 -22.78
C ARG A 548 31.86 11.43 -21.28
N THR A 549 32.68 12.22 -20.61
CA THR A 549 32.64 12.39 -19.15
C THR A 549 32.15 13.79 -18.84
N ILE A 550 31.20 13.90 -17.90
CA ILE A 550 30.75 15.18 -17.36
C ILE A 550 30.97 15.21 -15.85
N GLU A 551 31.44 16.34 -15.34
CA GLU A 551 31.64 16.57 -13.91
C GLU A 551 30.57 17.53 -13.41
N LEU A 552 29.79 17.08 -12.42
CA LEU A 552 28.67 17.82 -11.89
C LEU A 552 28.93 18.10 -10.42
N ALA A 553 29.01 19.39 -10.06
CA ALA A 553 29.02 19.80 -8.66
C ALA A 553 27.74 19.34 -7.97
N THR A 554 27.86 18.94 -6.70
CA THR A 554 26.73 18.41 -5.94
C THR A 554 25.69 19.52 -5.70
N PRO A 555 24.44 19.34 -6.17
CA PRO A 555 23.37 20.28 -5.88
C PRO A 555 22.95 20.13 -4.41
N ARG A 556 22.12 21.06 -3.92
CA ARG A 556 21.50 20.91 -2.60
C ARG A 556 20.68 19.62 -2.56
N GLY A 557 21.19 18.63 -1.83
CA GLY A 557 20.54 17.34 -1.65
C GLY A 557 19.37 17.42 -0.68
N TYR A 558 18.51 16.42 -0.74
CA TYR A 558 17.56 16.16 0.33
C TYR A 558 18.29 15.43 1.46
N ARG A 559 18.09 15.88 2.70
CA ARG A 559 18.79 15.34 3.87
C ARG A 559 17.79 14.86 4.91
N VAL A 560 17.94 13.61 5.33
CA VAL A 560 17.24 13.02 6.48
C VAL A 560 18.31 12.48 7.41
N ARG A 561 18.40 13.01 8.64
CA ARG A 561 19.47 12.69 9.60
C ARG A 561 20.88 12.91 9.01
N ASN A 562 21.67 11.85 8.88
CA ASN A 562 23.00 11.80 8.26
C ASN A 562 22.96 11.29 6.81
N VAL A 563 21.78 10.94 6.28
CA VAL A 563 21.63 10.45 4.91
C VAL A 563 21.34 11.61 3.96
N TRP A 564 22.15 11.70 2.91
CA TRP A 564 22.00 12.63 1.81
C TRP A 564 21.48 11.91 0.58
N MET A 565 20.52 12.53 -0.09
CA MET A 565 19.79 11.97 -1.22
C MET A 565 19.74 12.98 -2.36
N TRP A 566 20.04 12.53 -3.57
CA TRP A 566 20.05 13.38 -4.76
C TRP A 566 19.29 12.74 -5.92
N PRO A 567 18.24 13.40 -6.45
CA PRO A 567 17.56 12.90 -7.62
C PRO A 567 18.44 13.04 -8.87
N VAL A 568 18.49 11.98 -9.67
CA VAL A 568 19.15 11.93 -10.98
C VAL A 568 18.11 11.52 -12.01
N GLU A 569 18.09 12.20 -13.15
CA GLU A 569 17.38 11.75 -14.34
C GLU A 569 18.31 11.65 -15.53
N ILE A 570 18.18 10.57 -16.29
CA ILE A 570 18.97 10.34 -17.50
C ILE A 570 18.01 9.93 -18.62
N SER A 571 17.94 10.72 -19.68
CA SER A 571 17.10 10.44 -20.85
C SER A 571 17.97 10.09 -22.04
N ALA A 572 17.68 8.97 -22.69
CA ALA A 572 18.20 8.62 -24.00
C ALA A 572 17.09 8.84 -25.04
N ALA A 573 17.29 9.72 -26.03
CA ALA A 573 16.25 10.06 -26.99
C ALA A 573 15.87 8.90 -27.92
N SER A 574 16.81 8.00 -28.18
CA SER A 574 16.64 6.79 -28.99
C SER A 574 17.51 5.68 -28.42
N GLY A 575 17.59 4.55 -29.12
CA GLY A 575 18.51 3.47 -28.81
C GLY A 575 18.78 2.60 -30.03
N PHE A 576 19.53 1.53 -29.79
CA PHE A 576 19.90 0.52 -30.78
C PHE A 576 19.77 -0.87 -30.16
N VAL A 577 19.78 -1.89 -31.00
CA VAL A 577 19.83 -3.30 -30.57
C VAL A 577 21.18 -3.86 -31.01
N PRO A 578 22.10 -4.23 -30.09
CA PRO A 578 23.44 -4.66 -30.48
C PRO A 578 23.45 -5.82 -31.48
N ALA A 579 22.54 -6.78 -31.34
CA ALA A 579 22.40 -7.90 -32.27
C ALA A 579 22.07 -7.49 -33.72
N PHE A 580 21.59 -6.27 -33.96
CA PHE A 580 21.32 -5.76 -35.32
C PHE A 580 22.49 -4.97 -35.89
N GLU A 581 23.40 -4.50 -35.04
CA GLU A 581 24.50 -3.61 -35.41
C GLU A 581 25.83 -4.36 -35.52
N GLU A 582 25.99 -5.46 -34.78
CA GLU A 582 27.25 -6.19 -34.65
C GLU A 582 27.07 -7.68 -34.99
N PRO A 583 27.69 -8.17 -36.09
CA PRO A 583 27.66 -9.59 -36.44
C PRO A 583 28.18 -10.46 -35.28
N GLY A 584 27.36 -11.43 -34.84
CA GLY A 584 27.70 -12.35 -33.75
C GLY A 584 27.27 -11.88 -32.36
N ASN A 585 26.83 -10.63 -32.18
CA ASN A 585 26.27 -10.16 -30.92
C ASN A 585 24.86 -10.74 -30.72
N ARG A 586 24.59 -11.31 -29.53
CA ARG A 586 23.28 -11.92 -29.19
C ARG A 586 22.40 -11.02 -28.32
N ASP A 587 22.87 -9.84 -27.94
CA ASP A 587 22.13 -8.92 -27.09
C ASP A 587 20.97 -8.27 -27.85
N ARG A 588 19.74 -8.58 -27.42
CA ARG A 588 18.49 -8.10 -28.01
C ARG A 588 17.86 -6.93 -27.25
N ARG A 589 18.55 -6.37 -26.26
CA ARG A 589 18.05 -5.23 -25.49
C ARG A 589 18.08 -3.96 -26.35
N TYR A 590 17.08 -3.10 -26.17
CA TYR A 590 17.05 -1.77 -26.78
C TYR A 590 17.83 -0.78 -25.90
N LEU A 591 19.12 -0.65 -26.18
CA LEU A 591 20.11 0.10 -25.40
C LEU A 591 20.15 1.56 -25.84
N GLY A 592 20.12 2.49 -24.88
CA GLY A 592 20.23 3.93 -25.14
C GLY A 592 21.66 4.43 -24.93
N VAL A 593 22.05 4.60 -23.67
CA VAL A 593 23.38 5.07 -23.27
C VAL A 593 23.85 4.28 -22.06
N PHE A 594 25.12 3.90 -22.05
CA PHE A 594 25.75 3.26 -20.89
C PHE A 594 26.25 4.34 -19.93
N VAL A 595 26.02 4.15 -18.64
CA VAL A 595 26.25 5.14 -17.60
C VAL A 595 27.07 4.52 -16.47
N VAL A 596 28.17 5.19 -16.11
CA VAL A 596 28.88 4.99 -14.84
C VAL A 596 28.82 6.30 -14.06
N ILE A 597 28.51 6.23 -12.76
CA ILE A 597 28.48 7.39 -11.88
C ILE A 597 29.42 7.16 -10.72
N GLU A 598 30.42 8.03 -10.60
CA GLU A 598 31.43 7.99 -9.56
C GLU A 598 31.35 9.25 -8.69
N PRO A 599 31.49 9.13 -7.37
CA PRO A 599 31.63 10.31 -6.51
C PRO A 599 32.98 10.98 -6.76
N TRP A 600 32.99 12.31 -6.84
CA TRP A 600 34.22 13.09 -6.87
C TRP A 600 34.38 13.87 -5.57
N THR A 601 35.51 13.68 -4.91
CA THR A 601 36.04 14.56 -3.86
C THR A 601 37.14 15.43 -4.47
N PRO A 602 37.08 16.77 -4.35
CA PRO A 602 38.21 17.60 -4.76
C PRO A 602 39.45 17.12 -4.01
N ALA A 603 40.58 17.02 -4.72
CA ALA A 603 41.86 16.80 -4.07
C ALA A 603 41.98 17.85 -2.96
N SER A 604 42.25 17.41 -1.73
CA SER A 604 42.61 18.33 -0.65
C SER A 604 43.69 19.25 -1.22
N ALA A 605 43.39 20.55 -1.31
CA ALA A 605 44.40 21.55 -1.60
C ALA A 605 45.55 21.22 -0.66
N GLY A 606 46.68 20.81 -1.24
CA GLY A 606 47.84 20.41 -0.46
C GLY A 606 48.07 21.50 0.57
N SER A 607 48.10 21.10 1.84
CA SER A 607 48.79 21.86 2.86
C SER A 607 50.20 22.06 2.32
N GLY A 608 50.41 23.15 1.58
CA GLY A 608 51.72 23.63 1.21
C GLY A 608 52.44 23.83 2.52
N GLY A 609 53.30 22.86 2.84
CA GLY A 609 54.24 22.96 3.93
C GLY A 609 55.14 24.15 3.63
N GLY A 610 54.77 25.31 4.18
CA GLY A 610 55.71 26.30 4.64
C GLY A 610 55.89 26.05 6.13
N SER A 611 57.03 25.48 6.50
CA SER A 611 57.57 25.49 7.87
C SER A 611 58.90 26.24 7.85
N PRO A 612 59.37 26.78 8.98
CA PRO A 612 58.68 27.51 10.05
C PRO A 612 58.81 29.04 9.92
#